data_AF-A0A7T5BHY3-F1
#
_entry.id   AF-A0A7T5BHY3-F1
#
_cell.length_a   1.000
_cell.length_b   1.000
_cell.length_c   1.000
_cell.angle_alpha   90.00
_cell.angle_beta   90.00
_cell.angle_gamma   90.00
#
_symmetry.space_group_name_H-M   'P 1'
#
loop_
_entity.id
_entity.type
_entity.pdbx_description
1 polymer ?
#
loop_
_entity_poly.entity_id
_entity_poly.type
_entity_poly.pdbx_seq_one_letter_code
_entity_poly.pdbx_strand_id
1 'polypeptide(L)'
;MARRTSSAGQLEKPFHFDCKERLKTRWAQLEALVGAPKRVEQIAADILDHWEKRKSILSGKAMIVAMSRRIAVELYNAITKLRPDWHSDDDTQGRIKVVMTGNASDPIEWKQHIRTKRGCEDIGDRLKDPDDPPAGVQPLEIVIVRDMWLTGFDAPALNTLYVDKPMRGHSLIQAIARVNRVFTNKSGA
;
A
#
# COMPACT_ATOMS: atom_id res chain seq x y z
N MET A 1 -29.50 1.19 -68.69
CA MET A 1 -29.90 1.23 -67.26
C MET A 1 -29.30 0.03 -66.56
N ALA A 2 -28.24 0.23 -65.75
CA ALA A 2 -27.58 -0.85 -65.01
C ALA A 2 -27.67 -0.55 -63.51
N ARG A 3 -28.29 -1.44 -62.72
CA ARG A 3 -28.08 -1.56 -61.27
C ARG A 3 -28.35 -2.99 -60.78
N ARG A 4 -27.25 -3.73 -60.52
CA ARG A 4 -27.02 -4.56 -59.32
C ARG A 4 -25.73 -3.97 -58.70
N THR A 5 -25.45 -3.92 -57.41
CA THR A 5 -25.57 -4.92 -56.34
C THR A 5 -25.46 -4.22 -54.97
N SER A 6 -26.07 -4.88 -53.98
CA SER A 6 -25.88 -4.71 -52.53
C SER A 6 -24.42 -4.86 -52.08
N SER A 7 -24.02 -4.13 -51.02
CA SER A 7 -23.22 -4.70 -49.93
C SER A 7 -23.34 -3.83 -48.68
N ALA A 8 -23.80 -4.48 -47.62
CA ALA A 8 -23.97 -3.99 -46.27
C ALA A 8 -22.64 -3.57 -45.61
N GLY A 9 -22.77 -2.72 -44.59
CA GLY A 9 -21.70 -2.05 -43.89
C GLY A 9 -20.67 -2.96 -43.20
N GLN A 10 -19.41 -2.56 -43.31
CA GLN A 10 -18.37 -2.96 -42.39
C GLN A 10 -18.43 -2.06 -41.16
N LEU A 11 -18.73 -2.67 -40.02
CA LEU A 11 -18.57 -2.12 -38.69
C LEU A 11 -17.08 -1.79 -38.45
N GLU A 12 -16.75 -0.51 -38.41
CA GLU A 12 -15.54 -0.04 -37.75
C GLU A 12 -15.64 -0.38 -36.25
N LYS A 13 -14.95 -1.44 -35.82
CA LYS A 13 -14.77 -1.70 -34.38
C LYS A 13 -13.81 -0.65 -33.81
N PRO A 14 -14.15 0.06 -32.73
CA PRO A 14 -13.31 1.15 -32.25
C PRO A 14 -12.04 0.61 -31.59
N PHE A 15 -10.89 1.03 -32.13
CA PHE A 15 -9.51 0.76 -31.68
C PHE A 15 -9.28 1.01 -30.17
N HIS A 16 -10.18 1.76 -29.52
CA HIS A 16 -10.10 2.16 -28.12
C HIS A 16 -10.42 1.04 -27.10
N PHE A 17 -11.10 -0.04 -27.48
CA PHE A 17 -11.43 -1.14 -26.55
C PHE A 17 -10.22 -2.05 -26.23
N ASP A 18 -9.32 -2.26 -27.19
CA ASP A 18 -8.22 -3.24 -27.09
C ASP A 18 -7.13 -2.82 -26.07
N CYS A 19 -6.82 -1.52 -25.98
CA CYS A 19 -5.82 -1.02 -25.02
C CYS A 19 -6.23 -1.20 -23.54
N LYS A 20 -7.49 -0.96 -23.19
CA LYS A 20 -7.97 -1.11 -21.80
C LYS A 20 -7.97 -2.56 -21.35
N GLU A 21 -8.36 -3.48 -22.24
CA GLU A 21 -8.36 -4.92 -21.98
C GLU A 21 -6.94 -5.45 -21.78
N ARG A 22 -6.01 -5.10 -22.68
CA ARG A 22 -4.58 -5.46 -22.57
C ARG A 22 -3.94 -4.95 -21.28
N LEU A 23 -4.29 -3.74 -20.85
CA LEU A 23 -3.80 -3.17 -19.59
C LEU A 23 -4.31 -3.96 -18.39
N LYS A 24 -5.61 -4.33 -18.36
CA LYS A 24 -6.17 -5.17 -17.29
C LYS A 24 -5.48 -6.53 -17.20
N THR A 25 -5.26 -7.20 -18.34
CA THR A 25 -4.59 -8.51 -18.38
C THR A 25 -3.15 -8.42 -17.89
N ARG A 26 -2.39 -7.42 -18.35
CA ARG A 26 -1.02 -7.19 -17.87
C ARG A 26 -0.98 -6.88 -16.38
N TRP A 27 -1.95 -6.10 -15.87
CA TRP A 27 -2.04 -5.77 -14.46
C TRP A 27 -2.32 -7.00 -13.60
N ALA A 28 -3.23 -7.87 -14.04
CA ALA A 28 -3.52 -9.14 -13.36
C ALA A 28 -2.31 -10.09 -13.35
N GLN A 29 -1.58 -10.17 -14.47
CA GLN A 29 -0.35 -10.97 -14.55
C GLN A 29 0.74 -10.45 -13.59
N LEU A 30 0.92 -9.12 -13.55
CA LEU A 30 1.85 -8.49 -12.62
C LEU A 30 1.44 -8.70 -11.17
N GLU A 31 0.16 -8.55 -10.85
CA GLU A 31 -0.34 -8.82 -9.50
C GLU A 31 -0.11 -10.28 -9.07
N ALA A 32 -0.32 -11.23 -9.97
CA ALA A 32 -0.05 -12.64 -9.70
C ALA A 32 1.44 -12.91 -9.42
N LEU A 33 2.34 -12.21 -10.12
CA LEU A 33 3.78 -12.33 -9.92
C LEU A 33 4.25 -11.66 -8.63
N VAL A 34 3.78 -10.43 -8.36
CA VAL A 34 4.16 -9.68 -7.16
C VAL A 34 3.58 -10.34 -5.91
N GLY A 35 2.33 -10.79 -5.97
CA GLY A 35 1.63 -11.47 -4.88
C GLY A 35 1.84 -12.98 -4.85
N ALA A 36 2.94 -13.49 -5.41
CA ALA A 36 3.29 -14.89 -5.29
C ALA A 36 3.65 -15.20 -3.82
N PRO A 37 3.08 -16.22 -3.16
CA PRO A 37 3.21 -16.42 -1.72
C PRO A 37 4.67 -16.45 -1.22
N LYS A 38 5.53 -17.22 -1.90
CA LYS A 38 6.97 -17.30 -1.57
C LYS A 38 7.66 -15.94 -1.64
N ARG A 39 7.29 -15.09 -2.61
CA ARG A 39 7.84 -13.75 -2.74
C ARG A 39 7.36 -12.87 -1.60
N VAL A 40 6.08 -12.89 -1.27
CA VAL A 40 5.52 -12.08 -0.18
C VAL A 40 6.17 -12.44 1.16
N GLU A 41 6.38 -13.72 1.43
CA GLU A 41 7.09 -14.20 2.63
C GLU A 41 8.55 -13.71 2.67
N GLN A 42 9.27 -13.77 1.55
CA GLN A 42 10.64 -13.25 1.45
C GLN A 42 10.69 -11.74 1.67
N ILE A 43 9.80 -10.98 1.01
CA ILE A 43 9.71 -9.53 1.16
C ILE A 43 9.34 -9.15 2.60
N ALA A 44 8.45 -9.90 3.26
CA ALA A 44 8.14 -9.68 4.67
C ALA A 44 9.39 -9.82 5.55
N ALA A 45 10.18 -10.88 5.35
CA ALA A 45 11.40 -11.10 6.10
C ALA A 45 12.45 -10.00 5.85
N ASP A 46 12.66 -9.63 4.57
CA ASP A 46 13.62 -8.59 4.19
C ASP A 46 13.23 -7.21 4.75
N ILE A 47 11.95 -6.85 4.69
CA ILE A 47 11.43 -5.59 5.25
C ILE A 47 11.63 -5.56 6.77
N LEU A 48 11.34 -6.66 7.46
CA LEU A 48 11.50 -6.73 8.91
C LEU A 48 12.97 -6.60 9.32
N ASP A 49 13.87 -7.34 8.67
CA ASP A 49 15.31 -7.27 8.94
C ASP A 49 15.85 -5.85 8.70
N HIS A 50 15.49 -5.23 7.58
CA HIS A 50 15.90 -3.86 7.30
C HIS A 50 15.29 -2.86 8.28
N TRP A 51 14.01 -3.01 8.65
CA TRP A 51 13.33 -2.10 9.57
C TRP A 51 13.93 -2.16 10.98
N GLU A 52 14.18 -3.36 11.51
CA GLU A 52 14.77 -3.53 12.84
C GLU A 52 16.16 -2.88 12.93
N LYS A 53 17.01 -3.07 11.91
CA LYS A 53 18.33 -2.41 11.80
C LYS A 53 18.22 -0.89 11.72
N ARG A 54 17.24 -0.38 11.00
CA ARG A 54 17.04 1.07 10.84
C ARG A 54 16.50 1.71 12.12
N LYS A 55 15.55 1.05 12.77
CA LYS A 55 14.91 1.49 14.01
C LYS A 55 15.91 1.64 15.15
N SER A 56 16.96 0.81 15.21
CA SER A 56 18.01 0.96 16.22
C SER A 56 18.91 2.19 16.03
N ILE A 57 18.90 2.79 14.83
CA ILE A 57 19.75 3.94 14.48
C ILE A 57 18.95 5.24 14.48
N LEU A 58 17.72 5.21 13.95
CA LEU A 58 16.90 6.40 13.76
C LEU A 58 15.46 6.14 14.20
N SER A 59 14.95 7.01 15.07
CA SER A 59 13.54 7.01 15.44
C SER A 59 12.66 7.51 14.29
N GLY A 60 11.59 6.76 14.02
CA GLY A 60 10.57 7.11 13.06
C GLY A 60 9.69 5.93 12.74
N LYS A 61 8.85 6.11 11.71
CA LYS A 61 7.86 5.14 11.27
C LYS A 61 8.07 4.82 9.79
N ALA A 62 7.55 3.66 9.37
CA ALA A 62 7.59 3.20 8.00
C ALA A 62 6.20 3.07 7.40
N MET A 63 6.16 3.23 6.07
CA MET A 63 4.98 2.95 5.27
C MET A 63 5.34 1.98 4.17
N ILE A 64 4.50 0.99 3.94
CA ILE A 64 4.63 0.01 2.86
C ILE A 64 3.51 0.27 1.87
N VAL A 65 3.86 0.46 0.60
CA VAL A 65 2.90 0.66 -0.49
C VAL A 65 2.78 -0.64 -1.28
N ALA A 66 1.69 -1.36 -1.05
CA ALA A 66 1.39 -2.62 -1.73
C ALA A 66 0.66 -2.38 -3.07
N MET A 67 0.86 -3.30 -4.03
CA MET A 67 0.23 -3.22 -5.35
C MET A 67 -1.29 -3.42 -5.32
N SER A 68 -1.77 -4.36 -4.49
CA SER A 68 -3.18 -4.69 -4.35
C SER A 68 -3.57 -4.89 -2.89
N ARG A 69 -4.88 -4.88 -2.63
CA ARG A 69 -5.44 -5.08 -1.28
C ARG A 69 -5.14 -6.48 -0.75
N ARG A 70 -5.24 -7.48 -1.64
CA ARG A 70 -4.83 -8.86 -1.35
C ARG A 70 -3.39 -8.91 -0.85
N ILE A 71 -2.46 -8.32 -1.61
CA ILE A 71 -1.03 -8.32 -1.26
C ILE A 71 -0.79 -7.57 0.06
N ALA A 72 -1.52 -6.48 0.31
CA ALA A 72 -1.42 -5.76 1.59
C ALA A 72 -1.79 -6.65 2.80
N VAL A 73 -2.88 -7.41 2.69
CA VAL A 73 -3.30 -8.35 3.74
C VAL A 73 -2.34 -9.54 3.85
N GLU A 74 -1.92 -10.12 2.72
CA GLU A 74 -0.97 -11.23 2.72
C GLU A 74 0.37 -10.84 3.35
N LEU A 75 0.87 -9.64 3.04
CA LEU A 75 2.09 -9.11 3.62
C LEU A 75 1.95 -8.85 5.12
N TYR A 76 0.81 -8.31 5.55
CA TYR A 76 0.49 -8.17 6.97
C TYR A 76 0.50 -9.52 7.67
N ASN A 77 -0.19 -10.52 7.13
CA ASN A 77 -0.24 -11.87 7.69
C ASN A 77 1.14 -12.53 7.74
N ALA A 78 1.98 -12.32 6.72
CA ALA A 78 3.35 -12.81 6.71
C ALA A 78 4.20 -12.15 7.80
N ILE A 79 4.06 -10.83 8.00
CA ILE A 79 4.76 -10.10 9.05
C ILE A 79 4.29 -10.55 10.44
N THR A 80 2.98 -10.64 10.68
CA THR A 80 2.43 -11.05 11.98
C THR A 80 2.74 -12.52 12.30
N LYS A 81 2.91 -13.37 11.30
CA LYS A 81 3.42 -14.73 11.48
C LYS A 81 4.87 -14.75 11.98
N LEU A 82 5.71 -13.82 11.54
CA LEU A 82 7.11 -13.67 11.97
C LEU A 82 7.24 -12.91 13.30
N ARG A 83 6.28 -12.03 13.61
CA ARG A 83 6.19 -11.21 14.83
C ARG A 83 4.74 -11.16 15.35
N PRO A 84 4.30 -12.19 16.09
CA PRO A 84 2.92 -12.26 16.59
C PRO A 84 2.55 -11.11 17.54
N ASP A 85 3.53 -10.56 18.24
CA ASP A 85 3.39 -9.45 19.19
C ASP A 85 3.06 -8.11 18.52
N TRP A 86 3.27 -7.98 17.20
CA TRP A 86 3.03 -6.73 16.49
C TRP A 86 1.55 -6.51 16.15
N HIS A 87 0.77 -7.58 16.13
CA HIS A 87 -0.66 -7.53 15.85
C HIS A 87 -1.45 -7.01 17.06
N SER A 88 -2.50 -6.24 16.78
CA SER A 88 -3.61 -6.01 17.70
C SER A 88 -4.89 -5.81 16.88
N ASP A 89 -6.02 -6.30 17.38
CA ASP A 89 -7.35 -6.01 16.85
C ASP A 89 -7.79 -4.57 17.14
N ASP A 90 -7.25 -3.96 18.21
CA ASP A 90 -7.55 -2.59 18.62
C ASP A 90 -6.71 -1.60 17.80
N ASP A 91 -7.37 -0.65 17.14
CA ASP A 91 -6.76 0.37 16.29
C ASP A 91 -5.92 1.39 17.03
N THR A 92 -6.08 1.49 18.34
CA THR A 92 -5.23 2.31 19.21
C THR A 92 -3.93 1.60 19.58
N GLN A 93 -3.81 0.30 19.28
CA GLN A 93 -2.67 -0.53 19.65
C GLN A 93 -2.05 -1.21 18.42
N GLY A 94 -1.02 -2.03 18.66
CA GLY A 94 -0.31 -2.78 17.63
C GLY A 94 0.75 -1.95 16.91
N ARG A 95 1.82 -2.64 16.51
CA ARG A 95 2.97 -2.05 15.82
C ARG A 95 2.77 -1.97 14.32
N ILE A 96 1.86 -2.77 13.78
CA ILE A 96 1.55 -2.81 12.36
C ILE A 96 0.05 -2.73 12.10
N LYS A 97 -0.35 -1.92 11.12
CA LYS A 97 -1.74 -1.81 10.67
C LYS A 97 -1.80 -1.78 9.14
N VAL A 98 -2.93 -2.23 8.59
CA VAL A 98 -3.26 -2.08 7.17
C VAL A 98 -4.37 -1.06 7.02
N VAL A 99 -4.19 -0.14 6.10
CA VAL A 99 -5.17 0.90 5.75
C VAL A 99 -5.48 0.80 4.27
N MET A 100 -6.71 0.41 3.98
CA MET A 100 -7.20 0.23 2.61
C MET A 100 -8.68 0.55 2.50
N THR A 101 -9.15 0.76 1.28
CA THR A 101 -10.57 0.86 0.98
C THR A 101 -11.20 -0.52 0.79
N GLY A 102 -12.38 -0.71 1.38
CA GLY A 102 -13.17 -1.92 1.23
C GLY A 102 -14.09 -1.88 -0.01
N ASN A 103 -14.53 -3.06 -0.43
CA ASN A 103 -15.58 -3.26 -1.40
C ASN A 103 -16.52 -4.40 -0.96
N ALA A 104 -17.70 -4.51 -1.58
CA ALA A 104 -18.71 -5.49 -1.19
C ALA A 104 -18.32 -6.95 -1.49
N SER A 105 -17.39 -7.16 -2.44
CA SER A 105 -16.88 -8.48 -2.84
C SER A 105 -15.69 -8.97 -2.02
N ASP A 106 -15.23 -8.19 -1.04
CA ASP A 106 -14.04 -8.54 -0.28
C ASP A 106 -14.28 -9.72 0.65
N PRO A 107 -13.26 -10.59 0.84
CA PRO A 107 -13.28 -11.61 1.87
C PRO A 107 -13.60 -11.03 3.26
N ILE A 108 -14.34 -11.79 4.07
CA ILE A 108 -14.76 -11.36 5.41
C ILE A 108 -13.58 -11.09 6.35
N GLU A 109 -12.49 -11.83 6.16
CA GLU A 109 -11.21 -11.68 6.87
C GLU A 109 -10.54 -10.32 6.68
N TRP A 110 -10.86 -9.58 5.61
CA TRP A 110 -10.28 -8.26 5.36
C TRP A 110 -11.01 -7.16 6.12
N LYS A 111 -12.19 -7.44 6.69
CA LYS A 111 -13.01 -6.43 7.38
C LYS A 111 -12.27 -5.76 8.54
N GLN A 112 -11.38 -6.46 9.23
CA GLN A 112 -10.54 -5.88 10.30
C GLN A 112 -9.60 -4.74 9.83
N HIS A 113 -9.32 -4.68 8.52
CA HIS A 113 -8.47 -3.66 7.91
C HIS A 113 -9.28 -2.55 7.22
N ILE A 114 -10.59 -2.74 7.07
CA ILE A 114 -11.50 -1.81 6.41
C ILE A 114 -12.21 -1.01 7.50
N ARG A 115 -11.95 0.29 7.52
CA ARG A 115 -12.48 1.21 8.54
C ARG A 115 -13.33 2.30 7.92
N THR A 116 -14.06 3.01 8.77
CA THR A 116 -14.66 4.29 8.41
C THR A 116 -13.58 5.32 8.10
N LYS A 117 -13.96 6.42 7.44
CA LYS A 117 -13.03 7.53 7.18
C LYS A 117 -12.33 7.99 8.46
N ARG A 118 -13.08 8.12 9.55
CA ARG A 118 -12.56 8.52 10.87
C ARG A 118 -11.55 7.52 11.41
N GLY A 119 -11.84 6.22 11.38
CA GLY A 119 -10.88 5.20 11.85
C GLY A 119 -9.58 5.17 11.03
N CYS A 120 -9.64 5.49 9.74
CA CYS A 120 -8.43 5.71 8.95
C CYS A 120 -7.70 6.99 9.39
N GLU A 121 -8.40 8.10 9.60
CA GLU A 121 -7.81 9.35 10.11
C GLU A 121 -7.11 9.14 11.46
N ASP A 122 -7.72 8.39 12.39
CA ASP A 122 -7.15 8.07 13.70
C ASP A 122 -5.81 7.31 13.58
N ILE A 123 -5.72 6.29 12.71
CA ILE A 123 -4.44 5.60 12.43
C ILE A 123 -3.44 6.55 11.75
N GLY A 124 -3.94 7.42 10.88
CA GLY A 124 -3.12 8.45 10.24
C GLY A 124 -2.50 9.39 11.27
N ASP A 125 -3.25 9.80 12.28
CA ASP A 125 -2.76 10.68 13.34
C ASP A 125 -1.74 9.98 14.24
N ARG A 126 -1.97 8.68 14.56
CA ARG A 126 -0.94 7.83 15.19
C ARG A 126 0.34 7.81 14.36
N LEU A 127 0.26 7.64 13.03
CA LEU A 127 1.42 7.60 12.14
C LEU A 127 2.17 8.95 12.06
N LYS A 128 1.49 10.08 12.29
CA LYS A 128 2.12 11.41 12.32
C LYS A 128 2.84 11.70 13.63
N ASP A 129 2.31 11.17 14.73
CA ASP A 129 2.80 11.42 16.08
C ASP A 129 4.09 10.60 16.35
N PRO A 130 5.24 11.26 16.60
CA PRO A 130 6.46 10.56 16.98
C PRO A 130 6.36 9.87 18.35
N ASP A 131 5.45 10.33 19.21
CA ASP A 131 5.28 9.90 20.61
C ASP A 131 4.05 8.98 20.81
N ASP A 132 3.44 8.50 19.72
CA ASP A 132 2.28 7.59 19.76
C ASP A 132 2.63 6.20 20.36
N PRO A 133 2.01 5.76 21.48
CA PRO A 133 1.10 6.45 22.43
C PRO A 133 1.74 6.64 23.83
N PRO A 134 1.01 7.29 24.78
CA PRO A 134 1.41 7.38 26.19
C PRO A 134 1.65 5.99 26.81
N ALA A 135 2.48 5.96 27.87
CA ALA A 135 2.93 4.75 28.57
C ALA A 135 1.86 3.64 28.71
N GLY A 136 2.12 2.48 28.10
CA GLY A 136 1.33 1.24 28.29
C GLY A 136 0.80 0.57 27.02
N VAL A 137 0.90 1.21 25.86
CA VAL A 137 0.41 0.68 24.57
C VAL A 137 1.54 0.54 23.55
N GLN A 138 1.46 -0.44 22.65
CA GLN A 138 2.48 -0.67 21.62
C GLN A 138 2.47 0.45 20.56
N PRO A 139 3.61 1.10 20.28
CA PRO A 139 3.71 2.19 19.29
C PRO A 139 3.50 1.69 17.88
N LEU A 140 2.80 2.48 17.06
CA LEU A 140 2.65 2.19 15.64
C LEU A 140 3.99 2.40 14.95
N GLU A 141 4.50 1.37 14.28
CA GLU A 141 5.79 1.41 13.59
C GLU A 141 5.63 1.37 12.09
N ILE A 142 4.77 0.48 11.58
CA ILE A 142 4.61 0.23 10.15
C ILE A 142 3.13 0.34 9.78
N VAL A 143 2.83 1.06 8.70
CA VAL A 143 1.51 0.98 8.05
C VAL A 143 1.63 0.47 6.62
N ILE A 144 0.77 -0.49 6.27
CA ILE A 144 0.62 -0.97 4.90
C ILE A 144 -0.56 -0.26 4.24
N VAL A 145 -0.33 0.35 3.09
CA VAL A 145 -1.35 1.03 2.28
C VAL A 145 -1.36 0.51 0.86
N ARG A 146 -2.51 0.60 0.17
CA ARG A 146 -2.62 0.33 -1.27
C ARG A 146 -2.54 1.63 -2.09
N ASP A 147 -3.54 2.50 -1.93
CA ASP A 147 -3.55 3.86 -2.53
C ASP A 147 -3.74 4.99 -1.53
N MET A 148 -4.18 4.66 -0.31
CA MET A 148 -4.39 5.68 0.71
C MET A 148 -3.05 6.34 1.05
N TRP A 149 -3.10 7.65 1.28
CA TRP A 149 -1.96 8.43 1.77
C TRP A 149 -0.76 8.57 0.82
N LEU A 150 -0.93 8.16 -0.44
CA LEU A 150 0.03 8.47 -1.51
C LEU A 150 -0.03 9.94 -1.95
N THR A 151 -1.16 10.60 -1.70
CA THR A 151 -1.38 12.03 -1.93
C THR A 151 -2.05 12.67 -0.72
N GLY A 152 -1.67 13.91 -0.40
CA GLY A 152 -2.33 14.72 0.64
C GLY A 152 -2.09 14.31 2.09
N PHE A 153 -1.30 13.25 2.36
CA PHE A 153 -0.90 12.86 3.71
C PHE A 153 0.52 13.34 4.00
N ASP A 154 0.70 13.94 5.16
CA ASP A 154 1.99 14.43 5.65
C ASP A 154 2.22 13.90 7.06
N ALA A 155 3.34 13.20 7.26
CA ALA A 155 3.68 12.53 8.51
C ALA A 155 5.17 12.77 8.84
N PRO A 156 5.49 13.76 9.69
CA PRO A 156 6.86 14.09 10.08
C PRO A 156 7.61 12.95 10.81
N ALA A 157 6.89 11.97 11.35
CA ALA A 157 7.51 10.78 11.92
C ALA A 157 7.94 9.75 10.85
N LEU A 158 7.40 9.85 9.62
CA LEU A 158 7.62 8.87 8.55
C LEU A 158 8.95 9.10 7.83
N ASN A 159 9.93 8.20 8.05
CA ASN A 159 11.29 8.34 7.50
C ASN A 159 11.67 7.22 6.52
N THR A 160 10.77 6.26 6.31
CA THR A 160 11.02 5.05 5.52
C THR A 160 9.79 4.71 4.70
N LEU A 161 9.99 4.46 3.41
CA LEU A 161 8.95 4.05 2.49
C LEU A 161 9.41 2.82 1.70
N TYR A 162 8.68 1.73 1.86
CA TYR A 162 8.83 0.54 1.04
C TYR A 162 7.77 0.56 -0.06
N VAL A 163 8.16 0.22 -1.27
CA VAL A 163 7.26 0.22 -2.43
C VAL A 163 7.29 -1.16 -3.06
N ASP A 164 6.22 -1.93 -2.87
CA ASP A 164 6.02 -3.25 -3.48
C ASP A 164 4.94 -3.18 -4.57
N LYS A 165 5.17 -2.27 -5.53
CA LYS A 165 4.39 -2.15 -6.76
C LYS A 165 5.19 -1.49 -7.87
N PRO A 166 4.93 -1.81 -9.14
CA PRO A 166 5.57 -1.12 -10.25
C PRO A 166 5.13 0.35 -10.28
N MET A 167 6.06 1.27 -10.00
CA MET A 167 5.87 2.71 -10.11
C MET A 167 6.77 3.29 -11.19
N ARG A 168 6.27 4.26 -11.97
CA ARG A 168 7.03 4.91 -13.05
C ARG A 168 6.76 6.42 -13.08
N GLY A 169 7.74 7.16 -13.57
CA GLY A 169 7.62 8.60 -13.84
C GLY A 169 7.23 9.42 -12.60
N HIS A 170 6.28 10.33 -12.80
CA HIS A 170 5.87 11.32 -11.79
C HIS A 170 5.38 10.70 -10.48
N SER A 171 4.69 9.56 -10.50
CA SER A 171 4.18 8.93 -9.27
C SER A 171 5.31 8.44 -8.35
N LEU A 172 6.42 7.95 -8.90
CA LEU A 172 7.60 7.55 -8.11
C LEU A 172 8.30 8.76 -7.50
N ILE A 173 8.49 9.81 -8.30
CA ILE A 173 9.11 11.06 -7.85
C ILE A 173 8.28 11.70 -6.73
N GLN A 174 6.95 11.72 -6.86
CA GLN A 174 6.04 12.23 -5.84
C GLN A 174 6.15 11.43 -4.54
N ALA A 175 6.18 10.10 -4.60
CA ALA A 175 6.33 9.26 -3.42
C ALA A 175 7.67 9.49 -2.71
N ILE A 176 8.78 9.53 -3.45
CA ILE A 176 10.12 9.78 -2.90
C ILE A 176 10.23 11.19 -2.29
N ALA A 177 9.77 12.23 -3.00
CA ALA A 177 9.87 13.61 -2.55
C ALA A 177 9.11 13.86 -1.24
N ARG A 178 8.06 13.08 -0.95
CA ARG A 178 7.30 13.18 0.31
C ARG A 178 8.10 12.69 1.50
N VAL A 179 8.77 11.54 1.36
CA VAL A 179 9.61 10.96 2.42
C VAL A 179 10.84 11.83 2.67
N ASN A 180 11.39 12.46 1.63
CA ASN A 180 12.60 13.29 1.77
C ASN A 180 12.36 14.63 2.49
N ARG A 181 11.16 15.23 2.42
CA ARG A 181 10.85 16.48 3.16
C ARG A 181 10.90 16.28 4.68
N VAL A 182 10.53 15.08 5.14
CA VAL A 182 10.56 14.71 6.55
C VAL A 182 11.99 14.61 7.08
N PHE A 183 12.94 14.21 6.24
CA PHE A 183 14.35 14.08 6.60
C PHE A 183 15.05 15.44 6.80
N THR A 184 14.67 16.45 6.00
CA THR A 184 15.29 17.79 6.05
C THR A 184 15.04 18.51 7.39
N ASN A 185 13.89 18.28 8.03
CA ASN A 185 13.58 18.84 9.35
C ASN A 185 14.18 18.05 10.53
N LYS A 186 14.82 16.90 10.29
CA LYS A 186 15.52 16.10 11.32
C LYS A 186 17.05 16.26 11.29
N SER A 187 17.58 17.03 10.33
CA SER A 187 19.04 17.27 10.17
C SER A 187 19.45 18.62 10.76
N GLY A 188 19.09 18.87 12.01
CA GLY A 188 19.31 20.15 12.69
C GLY A 188 19.42 19.96 14.21
N ALA A 189 20.42 19.19 14.63
CA ALA A 189 21.02 19.25 15.96
C ALA A 189 22.49 18.81 15.82
#